data_AF-A0A914CUX5-F1
#
_entry.id   AF-A0A914CUX5-F1
#
_cell.length_a   1.000
_cell.length_b   1.000
_cell.length_c   1.000
_cell.angle_alpha   90.00
_cell.angle_beta   90.00
_cell.angle_gamma   90.00
#
_symmetry.space_group_name_H-M   'P 1'
#
loop_
_entity.id
_entity.type
_entity.pdbx_description
1 polymer ?
#
loop_
_entity_poly.entity_id
_entity_poly.type
_entity_poly.pdbx_seq_one_letter_code
_entity_poly.pdbx_strand_id
1 'polypeptide(L)'
;MKLLFIFLALSLYLLQVECYRRRAYTRLGLVEDDDDYGESSSENDDAGEIWALLVAGSNGWYNYRHQADVAHAYHTLKQHGVKEDNIVTMMYDDIANNQQNPYPGQLFNSPNGKDVYKGVKVDYKGEAVNPQNFLAILQGDESGVSGGNGKVLKSNEKDKIFVFFSDHGATGLIAFPSSMVNI
;
A
#
# COMPACT_ATOMS: atom_id res chain seq x y z
N MET A 1 53.69 8.41 21.48
CA MET A 1 53.41 6.97 21.69
C MET A 1 52.91 6.62 23.11
N LYS A 2 53.43 7.19 24.21
CA LYS A 2 52.96 6.82 25.58
C LYS A 2 51.49 7.15 25.89
N LEU A 3 50.92 8.21 25.28
CA LEU A 3 49.54 8.62 25.54
C LEU A 3 48.49 7.66 24.94
N LEU A 4 48.75 7.08 23.77
CA LEU A 4 47.82 6.17 23.08
C LEU A 4 47.65 4.84 23.84
N PHE A 5 48.73 4.35 24.47
CA PHE A 5 48.68 3.15 25.32
C PHE A 5 47.86 3.37 26.59
N ILE A 6 47.89 4.58 27.17
CA ILE A 6 47.08 4.90 28.36
C ILE A 6 45.60 4.93 28.00
N PHE A 7 45.23 5.52 26.85
CA PHE A 7 43.84 5.54 26.39
C PHE A 7 43.29 4.13 26.11
N LEU A 8 44.07 3.27 25.45
CA LEU A 8 43.67 1.88 25.19
C LEU A 8 43.56 1.06 26.48
N ALA A 9 44.47 1.25 27.44
CA ALA A 9 44.40 0.56 28.73
C ALA A 9 43.19 1.02 29.56
N LEU A 10 42.86 2.32 29.55
CA LEU A 10 41.66 2.83 30.21
C LEU A 10 40.36 2.36 29.53
N SER A 11 40.30 2.30 28.20
CA SER A 11 39.10 1.82 27.50
C SER A 11 38.84 0.33 27.76
N LEU A 12 39.89 -0.50 27.78
CA LEU A 12 39.79 -1.91 28.13
C LEU A 12 39.38 -2.12 29.59
N TYR A 13 39.90 -1.31 30.51
CA TYR A 13 39.51 -1.36 31.92
C TYR A 13 38.04 -0.96 32.13
N LEU A 14 37.57 0.10 31.46
CA LEU A 14 36.17 0.52 31.53
C LEU A 14 35.22 -0.57 30.97
N LEU A 15 35.57 -1.19 29.85
CA LEU A 15 34.81 -2.31 29.27
C LEU A 15 34.76 -3.53 30.21
N GLN A 16 35.86 -3.84 30.90
CA GLN A 16 35.89 -4.92 31.89
C GLN A 16 35.02 -4.60 33.12
N VAL A 17 35.02 -3.34 33.58
CA VAL A 17 34.18 -2.89 34.70
C VAL A 17 32.69 -2.92 34.31
N GLU A 18 32.33 -2.48 33.10
CA GLU A 18 30.96 -2.56 32.59
C GLU A 18 30.50 -4.01 32.41
N CYS A 19 31.35 -4.89 31.89
CA CYS A 19 31.05 -6.31 31.75
C CYS A 19 30.86 -7.01 33.11
N TYR A 20 31.75 -6.75 34.08
CA TYR A 20 31.63 -7.29 35.44
C TYR A 20 30.38 -6.78 36.14
N ARG A 21 30.08 -5.49 35.98
CA ARG A 21 28.88 -4.85 36.51
C ARG A 21 27.61 -5.47 35.92
N ARG A 22 27.53 -5.61 34.59
CA ARG A 22 26.38 -6.26 33.90
C ARG A 22 26.18 -7.69 34.42
N ARG A 23 27.26 -8.47 34.51
CA ARG A 23 27.22 -9.85 35.01
C ARG A 23 26.79 -9.97 36.48
N ALA A 24 27.16 -9.00 37.32
CA ALA A 24 26.70 -8.94 38.71
C ALA A 24 25.19 -8.61 38.80
N TYR A 25 24.69 -7.69 37.97
CA TYR A 25 23.27 -7.31 37.94
C TYR A 25 22.37 -8.41 37.36
N THR A 26 22.81 -9.14 36.33
CA THR A 26 22.10 -10.33 35.82
C THR A 26 22.04 -11.44 36.87
N ARG A 27 23.14 -11.68 37.62
CA ARG A 27 23.16 -12.68 38.71
C ARG A 27 22.25 -12.31 39.89
N LEU A 28 22.01 -11.01 40.10
CA LEU A 28 21.10 -10.46 41.10
C LEU A 28 19.65 -10.35 40.59
N GLY A 29 19.38 -10.69 39.32
CA GLY A 29 18.04 -10.63 38.71
C GLY A 29 17.49 -9.21 38.55
N LEU A 30 18.37 -8.21 38.42
CA LEU A 30 17.99 -6.79 38.33
C LEU A 30 18.02 -6.23 36.90
N VAL A 31 18.39 -7.06 35.92
CA VAL A 31 18.37 -6.77 34.48
C VAL A 31 17.94 -8.06 33.78
N GLU A 32 16.87 -7.99 33.00
CA GLU A 32 16.44 -9.07 32.10
C GLU A 32 17.33 -9.04 30.84
N ASP A 33 17.81 -10.20 30.41
CA ASP A 33 18.65 -10.34 29.22
C ASP A 33 17.77 -10.22 27.97
N ASP A 34 17.63 -9.01 27.40
CA ASP A 34 17.03 -8.78 26.08
C ASP A 34 18.04 -9.14 24.96
N ASP A 35 18.54 -10.36 24.98
CA ASP A 35 19.28 -10.94 23.84
C ASP A 35 18.27 -11.66 22.92
N ASP A 36 17.25 -10.92 22.45
CA ASP A 36 16.30 -11.35 21.42
C ASP A 36 16.93 -11.18 20.03
N TYR A 37 17.85 -12.08 19.69
CA TYR A 37 18.09 -12.43 18.29
C TYR A 37 17.00 -13.44 17.87
N GLY A 38 15.76 -12.96 17.82
CA GLY A 38 14.62 -13.67 17.26
C GLY A 38 14.83 -13.86 15.76
N GLU A 39 15.26 -15.07 15.40
CA GLU A 39 15.11 -15.60 14.05
C GLU A 39 13.62 -15.55 13.71
N SER A 40 13.24 -14.64 12.81
CA SER A 40 11.89 -14.50 12.27
C SER A 40 11.54 -15.74 11.43
N SER A 41 11.26 -16.86 12.10
CA SER A 41 10.73 -18.06 11.48
C SER A 41 9.22 -17.89 11.24
N SER A 42 8.88 -17.47 10.02
CA SER A 42 7.80 -18.00 9.17
C SER A 42 6.46 -18.44 9.79
N GLU A 43 5.93 -17.78 10.82
CA GLU A 43 4.51 -17.98 11.20
C GLU A 43 3.53 -17.33 10.18
N ASN A 44 4.04 -16.54 9.22
CA ASN A 44 3.25 -15.92 8.16
C ASN A 44 3.11 -16.75 6.88
N ASP A 45 3.81 -17.87 6.73
CA ASP A 45 3.78 -18.63 5.46
C ASP A 45 2.45 -19.39 5.24
N ASP A 46 1.58 -19.43 6.25
CA ASP A 46 0.22 -19.98 6.17
C ASP A 46 -0.88 -18.91 6.16
N ALA A 47 -0.54 -17.64 6.42
CA ALA A 47 -1.50 -16.55 6.36
C ALA A 47 -1.60 -16.05 4.91
N GLY A 48 -2.75 -16.24 4.27
CA GLY A 48 -2.98 -15.77 2.90
C GLY A 48 -2.81 -14.24 2.75
N GLU A 49 -2.56 -13.82 1.52
CA GLU A 49 -2.29 -12.43 1.17
C GLU A 49 -3.59 -11.62 1.03
N ILE A 50 -3.48 -10.30 1.10
CA ILE A 50 -4.57 -9.40 0.71
C ILE A 50 -4.37 -9.00 -0.75
N TRP A 51 -5.40 -9.20 -1.55
CA TRP A 51 -5.57 -8.67 -2.89
C TRP A 51 -6.58 -7.55 -2.88
N ALA A 52 -6.39 -6.53 -3.70
CA ALA A 52 -7.29 -5.39 -3.77
C ALA A 52 -7.62 -4.99 -5.20
N LEU A 53 -8.88 -4.63 -5.41
CA LEU A 53 -9.37 -3.96 -6.61
C LEU A 53 -9.95 -2.61 -6.21
N LEU A 54 -9.30 -1.53 -6.66
CA LEU A 54 -9.71 -0.15 -6.41
C LEU A 54 -10.24 0.48 -7.70
N VAL A 55 -11.46 1.01 -7.67
CA VAL A 55 -12.15 1.50 -8.87
C VAL A 55 -12.78 2.87 -8.65
N ALA A 56 -12.41 3.82 -9.51
CA ALA A 56 -13.11 5.09 -9.65
C ALA A 56 -13.95 5.02 -10.92
N GLY A 57 -15.27 4.94 -10.75
CA GLY A 57 -16.22 4.68 -11.85
C GLY A 57 -16.54 5.89 -12.73
N SER A 58 -15.96 7.07 -12.50
CA SER A 58 -16.21 8.25 -13.32
C SER A 58 -14.98 9.09 -13.63
N ASN A 59 -15.20 10.05 -14.52
CA ASN A 59 -14.25 11.01 -15.04
C ASN A 59 -14.79 12.45 -14.94
N GLY A 60 -13.98 13.40 -15.36
CA GLY A 60 -14.32 14.81 -15.41
C GLY A 60 -14.15 15.52 -14.06
N TRP A 61 -13.83 16.81 -14.13
CA TRP A 61 -13.47 17.62 -12.96
C TRP A 61 -14.52 17.60 -11.84
N TYR A 62 -15.81 17.60 -12.17
CA TYR A 62 -16.89 17.55 -11.17
C TYR A 62 -16.96 16.23 -10.38
N ASN A 63 -16.28 15.19 -10.85
CA ASN A 63 -16.17 13.89 -10.19
C ASN A 63 -14.79 13.67 -9.54
N TYR A 64 -13.99 14.71 -9.37
CA TYR A 64 -12.69 14.73 -8.69
C TYR A 64 -12.58 13.76 -7.50
N ARG A 65 -13.60 13.80 -6.64
CA ARG A 65 -13.67 13.05 -5.38
C ARG A 65 -13.46 11.53 -5.57
N HIS A 66 -13.98 10.92 -6.63
CA HIS A 66 -13.94 9.48 -6.78
C HIS A 66 -12.53 8.96 -7.06
N GLN A 67 -11.76 9.67 -7.90
CA GLN A 67 -10.35 9.34 -8.13
C GLN A 67 -9.49 9.68 -6.90
N ALA A 68 -9.82 10.76 -6.18
CA ALA A 68 -9.16 11.09 -4.91
C ALA A 68 -9.38 10.02 -3.84
N ASP A 69 -10.59 9.46 -3.75
CA ASP A 69 -10.93 8.38 -2.81
C ASP A 69 -10.12 7.12 -3.12
N VAL A 70 -10.02 6.73 -4.39
CA VAL A 70 -9.23 5.58 -4.85
C VAL A 70 -7.74 5.78 -4.58
N ALA A 71 -7.22 6.96 -4.88
CA ALA A 71 -5.83 7.31 -4.63
C ALA A 71 -5.49 7.28 -3.12
N HIS A 72 -6.41 7.76 -2.27
CA HIS A 72 -6.28 7.64 -0.82
C HIS A 72 -6.32 6.16 -0.37
N ALA A 73 -7.29 5.38 -0.84
CA ALA A 73 -7.42 3.96 -0.51
C ALA A 73 -6.14 3.17 -0.89
N TYR A 74 -5.56 3.45 -2.05
CA TYR A 74 -4.29 2.87 -2.50
C TYR A 74 -3.17 3.07 -1.48
N HIS A 75 -3.00 4.30 -0.99
CA HIS A 75 -1.99 4.60 0.03
C HIS A 75 -2.32 3.95 1.38
N THR A 76 -3.59 3.93 1.78
CA THR A 76 -4.02 3.26 3.02
C THR A 76 -3.66 1.77 2.98
N LEU A 77 -3.95 1.07 1.88
CA LEU A 77 -3.60 -0.34 1.73
C LEU A 77 -2.09 -0.57 1.77
N LYS A 78 -1.31 0.22 1.04
CA LYS A 78 0.16 0.12 1.07
C LYS A 78 0.75 0.39 2.45
N GLN A 79 0.20 1.35 3.18
CA GLN A 79 0.63 1.67 4.55
C GLN A 79 0.36 0.53 5.53
N HIS A 80 -0.63 -0.33 5.26
CA HIS A 80 -0.97 -1.50 6.07
C HIS A 80 -0.41 -2.81 5.51
N GLY A 81 0.61 -2.73 4.63
CA GLY A 81 1.39 -3.89 4.20
C GLY A 81 0.86 -4.63 2.98
N VAL A 82 -0.20 -4.15 2.32
CA VAL A 82 -0.65 -4.76 1.05
C VAL A 82 0.39 -4.48 -0.03
N LYS A 83 0.90 -5.55 -0.66
CA LYS A 83 1.91 -5.48 -1.72
C LYS A 83 1.33 -4.72 -2.93
N GLU A 84 2.13 -3.84 -3.53
CA GLU A 84 1.73 -3.07 -4.72
C GLU A 84 1.28 -3.97 -5.88
N ASP A 85 1.91 -5.14 -6.04
CA ASP A 85 1.56 -6.12 -7.07
C ASP A 85 0.19 -6.79 -6.83
N ASN A 86 -0.29 -6.77 -5.58
CA ASN A 86 -1.59 -7.31 -5.20
C ASN A 86 -2.71 -6.26 -5.30
N ILE A 87 -2.40 -5.02 -5.67
CA ILE A 87 -3.38 -3.96 -5.86
C ILE A 87 -3.55 -3.71 -7.35
N VAL A 88 -4.79 -3.88 -7.83
CA VAL A 88 -5.23 -3.47 -9.16
C VAL A 88 -6.01 -2.17 -9.03
N THR A 89 -5.58 -1.13 -9.73
CA THR A 89 -6.22 0.20 -9.69
C THR A 89 -6.80 0.58 -11.05
N MET A 90 -8.09 0.87 -11.07
CA MET A 90 -8.83 1.40 -12.21
C MET A 90 -9.26 2.84 -11.90
N MET A 91 -8.73 3.83 -12.62
CA MET A 91 -9.18 5.22 -12.53
C MET A 91 -8.93 5.94 -13.85
N TYR A 92 -9.86 6.82 -14.25
CA TYR A 92 -9.80 7.42 -15.60
C TYR A 92 -8.53 8.26 -15.81
N ASP A 93 -7.95 8.80 -14.73
CA ASP A 93 -6.66 9.50 -14.69
C ASP A 93 -6.64 10.86 -15.43
N ASP A 94 -7.77 11.57 -15.38
CA ASP A 94 -7.97 12.88 -16.01
C ASP A 94 -8.05 14.06 -15.01
N ILE A 95 -7.78 13.81 -13.72
CA ILE A 95 -7.93 14.81 -12.66
C ILE A 95 -6.62 15.53 -12.33
N ALA A 96 -5.53 14.78 -12.10
CA ALA A 96 -4.27 15.38 -11.64
C ALA A 96 -3.73 16.44 -12.63
N ASN A 97 -3.88 16.20 -13.94
CA ASN A 97 -3.45 17.12 -15.00
C ASN A 97 -4.62 17.85 -15.68
N ASN A 98 -5.79 17.90 -15.04
CA ASN A 98 -6.94 18.63 -15.58
C ASN A 98 -6.63 20.14 -15.68
N GLN A 99 -7.13 20.81 -16.72
CA GLN A 99 -6.95 22.27 -16.87
C GLN A 99 -7.58 23.07 -15.74
N GLN A 100 -8.60 22.52 -15.07
CA GLN A 100 -9.25 23.14 -13.92
C GLN A 100 -8.49 22.90 -12.61
N ASN A 101 -7.46 22.05 -12.60
CA ASN A 101 -6.69 21.75 -11.40
C ASN A 101 -5.72 22.89 -11.06
N PRO A 102 -5.91 23.60 -9.93
CA PRO A 102 -4.98 24.65 -9.53
C PRO A 102 -3.61 24.12 -9.09
N TYR A 103 -3.47 22.80 -8.87
CA TYR A 103 -2.24 22.12 -8.50
C TYR A 103 -1.91 21.01 -9.51
N PRO A 104 -1.37 21.35 -10.70
CA PRO A 104 -1.09 20.36 -11.74
C PRO A 104 -0.20 19.21 -11.24
N GLY A 105 -0.61 17.98 -11.56
CA GLY A 105 0.06 16.76 -11.13
C GLY A 105 -0.24 16.31 -9.70
N GLN A 106 -1.15 16.98 -8.98
CA GLN A 106 -1.51 16.64 -7.60
C GLN A 106 -3.00 16.35 -7.43
N LEU A 107 -3.33 15.50 -6.47
CA LEU A 107 -4.69 15.09 -6.10
C LEU A 107 -4.81 15.09 -4.58
N PHE A 108 -5.91 15.59 -4.02
CA PHE A 108 -6.09 15.71 -2.57
C PHE A 108 -7.42 15.09 -2.15
N ASN A 109 -7.46 14.33 -1.05
CA ASN A 109 -8.71 13.74 -0.54
C ASN A 109 -9.21 14.39 0.76
N SER A 110 -8.59 15.49 1.19
CA SER A 110 -9.05 16.28 2.32
C SER A 110 -8.58 17.74 2.22
N PRO A 111 -9.28 18.69 2.85
CA PRO A 111 -8.81 20.07 2.95
C PRO A 111 -7.43 20.13 3.61
N ASN A 112 -6.49 20.86 2.99
CA ASN A 112 -5.09 20.95 3.43
C ASN A 112 -4.39 19.58 3.56
N GLY A 113 -4.90 18.56 2.88
CA GLY A 113 -4.34 17.21 2.88
C GLY A 113 -3.03 17.12 2.13
N LYS A 114 -2.38 15.96 2.26
CA LYS A 114 -1.23 15.60 1.41
C LYS A 114 -1.70 15.25 0.00
N ASP A 115 -0.79 15.38 -0.95
CA ASP A 115 -0.96 14.83 -2.29
C ASP A 115 -1.09 13.30 -2.22
N VAL A 116 -2.24 12.78 -2.67
CA VAL A 116 -2.55 11.36 -2.77
C VAL A 116 -2.35 10.80 -4.18
N TYR A 117 -2.02 11.63 -5.18
CA TYR A 117 -1.73 11.12 -6.53
C TYR A 117 -0.35 10.46 -6.61
N LYS A 118 0.63 11.07 -5.94
CA LYS A 118 2.03 10.70 -6.07
C LYS A 118 2.28 9.24 -5.66
N GLY A 119 2.70 8.45 -6.64
CA GLY A 119 3.10 7.06 -6.43
C GLY A 119 1.95 6.05 -6.57
N VAL A 120 0.72 6.49 -6.88
CA VAL A 120 -0.35 5.58 -7.28
C VAL A 120 0.03 4.88 -8.58
N LYS A 121 -0.07 3.55 -8.60
CA LYS A 121 0.03 2.75 -9.83
C LYS A 121 -1.36 2.54 -10.38
N VAL A 122 -1.60 3.08 -11.56
CA VAL A 122 -2.88 2.92 -12.25
C VAL A 122 -2.70 1.90 -13.35
N ASP A 123 -3.38 0.78 -13.22
CA ASP A 123 -3.29 -0.36 -14.13
C ASP A 123 -4.21 -0.17 -15.34
N TYR A 124 -5.37 0.45 -15.13
CA TYR A 124 -6.37 0.74 -16.17
C TYR A 124 -6.78 2.21 -16.13
N LYS A 125 -6.62 2.90 -17.25
CA LYS A 125 -6.85 4.35 -17.45
C LYS A 125 -7.82 4.61 -18.60
N GLY A 126 -8.45 5.78 -18.61
CA GLY A 126 -9.35 6.20 -19.68
C GLY A 126 -10.44 5.16 -19.95
N GLU A 127 -10.64 4.82 -21.22
CA GLU A 127 -11.63 3.82 -21.67
C GLU A 127 -11.34 2.39 -21.18
N ALA A 128 -10.16 2.11 -20.65
CA ALA A 128 -9.87 0.82 -20.02
C ALA A 128 -10.55 0.68 -18.64
N VAL A 129 -11.13 1.76 -18.11
CA VAL A 129 -11.99 1.71 -16.92
C VAL A 129 -13.40 1.36 -17.39
N ASN A 130 -13.69 0.06 -17.53
CA ASN A 130 -14.98 -0.41 -18.05
C ASN A 130 -15.46 -1.69 -17.31
N PRO A 131 -16.76 -2.02 -17.42
CA PRO A 131 -17.38 -3.21 -16.85
C PRO A 131 -16.67 -4.53 -17.17
N GLN A 132 -16.26 -4.70 -18.43
CA GLN A 132 -15.68 -5.94 -18.93
C GLN A 132 -14.35 -6.21 -18.22
N ASN A 133 -13.48 -5.21 -18.16
CA ASN A 133 -12.22 -5.30 -17.44
C ASN A 133 -12.45 -5.52 -15.94
N PHE A 134 -13.39 -4.80 -15.32
CA PHE A 134 -13.71 -4.96 -13.90
C PHE A 134 -14.08 -6.41 -13.55
N LEU A 135 -14.95 -7.03 -14.34
CA LEU A 135 -15.36 -8.43 -14.13
C LEU A 135 -14.22 -9.41 -14.42
N ALA A 136 -13.46 -9.21 -15.50
CA ALA A 136 -12.32 -10.05 -15.84
C ALA A 136 -11.22 -10.01 -14.76
N ILE A 137 -10.95 -8.83 -14.20
CA ILE A 137 -10.01 -8.64 -13.08
C ILE A 137 -10.46 -9.44 -11.86
N LEU A 138 -11.74 -9.36 -11.48
CA LEU A 138 -12.30 -10.12 -10.37
C LEU A 138 -12.22 -11.63 -10.59
N GLN A 139 -12.33 -12.08 -11.84
CA GLN A 139 -12.24 -13.49 -12.22
C GLN A 139 -10.79 -13.99 -12.36
N GLY A 140 -9.79 -13.08 -12.32
CA GLY A 140 -8.41 -13.43 -12.61
C GLY A 140 -8.17 -13.79 -14.09
N ASP A 141 -9.03 -13.32 -15.00
CA ASP A 141 -8.95 -13.62 -16.44
C ASP A 141 -8.10 -12.58 -17.19
N GLU A 142 -6.82 -12.88 -17.35
CA GLU A 142 -5.88 -12.04 -18.14
C GLU A 142 -6.26 -11.95 -19.62
N SER A 143 -7.00 -12.92 -20.17
CA SER A 143 -7.42 -12.91 -21.57
C SER A 143 -8.68 -12.08 -21.81
N GLY A 144 -9.47 -11.86 -20.75
CA GLY A 144 -10.70 -11.08 -20.77
C GLY A 144 -10.51 -9.58 -20.62
N VAL A 145 -9.32 -9.13 -20.20
CA VAL A 145 -9.00 -7.70 -20.09
C VAL A 145 -8.48 -7.13 -21.41
N SER A 146 -8.81 -5.86 -21.68
CA SER A 146 -8.33 -5.12 -22.85
C SER A 146 -7.96 -3.68 -22.51
N GLY A 147 -6.88 -3.19 -23.10
CA GLY A 147 -6.23 -1.96 -22.62
C GLY A 147 -5.59 -2.16 -21.23
N GLY A 148 -5.05 -1.07 -20.67
CA GLY A 148 -4.30 -1.15 -19.41
C GLY A 148 -3.01 -1.98 -19.54
N ASN A 149 -2.53 -2.51 -18.41
CA ASN A 149 -1.31 -3.31 -18.34
C ASN A 149 -1.54 -4.83 -18.20
N GLY A 150 -2.79 -5.28 -18.22
CA GLY A 150 -3.15 -6.71 -18.11
C GLY A 150 -3.15 -7.28 -16.69
N LYS A 151 -2.89 -6.48 -15.65
CA LYS A 151 -2.90 -6.96 -14.26
C LYS A 151 -4.32 -7.37 -13.84
N VAL A 152 -4.45 -8.56 -13.27
CA VAL A 152 -5.71 -9.10 -12.69
C VAL A 152 -5.45 -9.64 -11.29
N LEU A 153 -6.51 -9.98 -10.55
CA LEU A 153 -6.34 -10.64 -9.25
C LEU A 153 -5.85 -12.07 -9.46
N LYS A 154 -4.79 -12.48 -8.73
CA LYS A 154 -4.25 -13.85 -8.77
C LYS A 154 -4.32 -14.50 -7.38
N SER A 155 -5.47 -14.34 -6.73
CA SER A 155 -5.71 -14.85 -5.38
C SER A 155 -5.93 -16.36 -5.34
N ASN A 156 -5.56 -16.99 -4.23
CA ASN A 156 -5.87 -18.39 -3.92
C ASN A 156 -6.88 -18.51 -2.76
N GLU A 157 -7.19 -19.74 -2.32
CA GLU A 157 -8.18 -20.05 -1.29
C GLU A 157 -7.87 -19.52 0.12
N LYS A 158 -6.63 -19.14 0.40
CA LYS A 158 -6.22 -18.53 1.68
C LYS A 158 -6.29 -17.01 1.66
N ASP A 159 -6.25 -16.43 0.46
CA ASP A 159 -6.16 -15.00 0.27
C ASP A 159 -7.49 -14.29 0.55
N LYS A 160 -7.41 -13.00 0.83
CA LYS A 160 -8.56 -12.13 1.06
C LYS A 160 -8.65 -11.08 -0.05
N ILE A 161 -9.83 -10.91 -0.61
CA ILE A 161 -10.08 -9.90 -1.64
C ILE A 161 -10.79 -8.71 -1.02
N PHE A 162 -10.19 -7.52 -1.16
CA PHE A 162 -10.80 -6.24 -0.82
C PHE A 162 -11.20 -5.50 -2.11
N VAL A 163 -12.48 -5.19 -2.26
CA VAL A 163 -12.97 -4.40 -3.41
C VAL A 163 -13.46 -3.06 -2.89
N PHE A 164 -12.92 -1.98 -3.44
CA PHE A 164 -13.36 -0.61 -3.16
C PHE A 164 -13.76 0.07 -4.45
N PHE A 165 -15.01 0.51 -4.51
CA PHE A 165 -15.60 1.18 -5.65
C PHE A 165 -16.17 2.53 -5.19
N SER A 166 -15.70 3.62 -5.78
CA SER A 166 -16.22 4.98 -5.54
C SER A 166 -16.72 5.55 -6.86
N ASP A 167 -18.05 5.72 -6.97
CA ASP A 167 -18.69 6.47 -8.04
C ASP A 167 -20.19 6.75 -7.74
N HIS A 168 -20.90 7.25 -8.74
CA HIS A 168 -22.34 7.21 -8.87
C HIS A 168 -22.90 5.78 -8.97
N GLY A 169 -24.17 5.66 -8.59
CA GLY A 169 -24.95 4.43 -8.74
C GLY A 169 -26.44 4.73 -8.75
N ALA A 170 -27.22 3.72 -9.12
CA ALA A 170 -28.66 3.75 -9.02
C ALA A 170 -29.17 2.36 -8.60
N THR A 171 -30.48 2.21 -8.43
CA THR A 171 -31.07 0.91 -8.10
C THR A 171 -30.69 -0.13 -9.16
N GLY A 172 -29.97 -1.17 -8.73
CA GLY A 172 -29.55 -2.29 -9.58
C GLY A 172 -28.40 -1.98 -10.55
N LEU A 173 -27.67 -0.86 -10.38
CA LEU A 173 -26.49 -0.57 -11.21
C LEU A 173 -25.42 0.25 -10.51
N ILE A 174 -24.17 0.03 -10.93
CA ILE A 174 -23.02 0.91 -10.66
C ILE A 174 -22.47 1.45 -11.98
N ALA A 175 -22.07 2.73 -11.98
CA ALA A 175 -21.69 3.45 -13.19
C ALA A 175 -20.19 3.31 -13.50
N PHE A 176 -19.86 3.30 -14.79
CA PHE A 176 -18.50 3.42 -15.31
C PHE A 176 -18.42 4.69 -16.19
N PRO A 177 -17.23 5.18 -16.53
CA PRO A 177 -17.06 6.50 -17.16
C PRO A 177 -17.87 6.69 -18.46
N SER A 178 -18.08 5.60 -19.21
CA SER A 178 -18.83 5.57 -20.46
C SER A 178 -19.93 4.50 -20.52
N SER A 179 -20.19 3.77 -19.42
CA SER A 179 -21.14 2.63 -19.40
C SER A 179 -21.59 2.27 -17.97
N MET A 180 -22.17 1.08 -17.75
CA MET A 180 -22.61 0.62 -16.43
C MET A 180 -22.60 -0.91 -16.31
N VAL A 181 -22.54 -1.42 -15.07
CA VAL A 181 -22.82 -2.82 -14.71
C VAL A 181 -24.16 -2.88 -13.99
N ASN A 182 -25.03 -3.81 -14.40
CA ASN A 182 -26.22 -4.17 -13.63
C ASN A 182 -25.85 -5.19 -12.54
N ILE A 183 -26.33 -4.97 -11.32
CA ILE A 183 -26.10 -5.82 -10.13
C ILE A 183 -27.40 -6.34 -9.53
#